data_AF-A0AAU6TV54-F1
#
_entry.id   AF-A0AAU6TV54-F1
#
_cell.length_a   1.000
_cell.length_b   1.000
_cell.length_c   1.000
_cell.angle_alpha   90.00
_cell.angle_beta   90.00
_cell.angle_gamma   90.00
#
_symmetry.space_group_name_H-M   'P 1'
#
loop_
_entity.id
_entity.type
_entity.pdbx_description
1 polymer ?
#
loop_
_entity_poly.entity_id
_entity_poly.type
_entity_poly.pdbx_seq_one_letter_code
_entity_poly.pdbx_strand_id
1 'polypeptide(L)'
;MDLFSRLYKYQSTDKRSQLENFCTEGFCDILNRMTKEQQRNFLTKMGVCADSDTKIKWQTQYTITDSEGKSRYPDLVGLIDNFVRYLIEVKINACFTQGVDINGDSLSQLQIYDRWLSAHSPDASAGTLILLTDKTMPEQSFEDITSSDFGIKNRKLWYWQSVFDQLTMVSDIPHAEDYKQFLSKQGLAMDLPTRQDFAVMELLYSGAGKRLGGLTKSVFNRIKQKYSAETLFNWSTEDKYRHGGSSENWQGAICWSWVVLRREPYQYFYWGIQFPEYNEWDSG
;
A
#
# COMPACT_ATOMS: atom_id res chain seq x y z
N MET A 1 6.62 -0.97 26.30
CA MET A 1 5.23 -1.22 25.86
C MET A 1 5.29 -2.41 24.93
N ASP A 2 4.44 -3.41 25.16
CA ASP A 2 4.41 -4.67 24.43
C ASP A 2 3.68 -4.53 23.08
N LEU A 3 4.03 -5.34 22.09
CA LEU A 3 3.47 -5.34 20.73
C LEU A 3 1.93 -5.41 20.76
N PHE A 4 1.37 -6.32 21.56
CA PHE A 4 -0.07 -6.50 21.70
C PHE A 4 -0.78 -5.27 22.27
N SER A 5 -0.13 -4.54 23.18
CA SER A 5 -0.70 -3.30 23.74
C SER A 5 -0.77 -2.16 22.71
N ARG A 6 0.14 -2.15 21.72
CA ARG A 6 0.11 -1.18 20.62
C ARG A 6 -0.93 -1.56 19.58
N LEU A 7 -1.02 -2.85 19.23
CA LEU A 7 -2.03 -3.36 18.30
C LEU A 7 -3.47 -3.07 18.77
N TYR A 8 -3.73 -3.20 20.08
CA TYR A 8 -5.06 -2.93 20.64
C TYR A 8 -5.47 -1.45 20.61
N LYS A 9 -4.51 -0.52 20.46
CA LYS A 9 -4.80 0.91 20.31
C LYS A 9 -5.27 1.28 18.91
N TYR A 10 -4.98 0.46 17.89
CA TYR A 10 -5.43 0.73 16.55
C TYR A 10 -6.90 0.32 16.39
N GLN A 11 -7.78 1.30 16.25
CA GLN A 11 -9.13 1.05 15.74
C GLN A 11 -9.07 0.87 14.22
N SER A 12 -9.70 -0.19 13.70
CA SER A 12 -9.86 -0.36 12.26
C SER A 12 -10.68 0.82 11.72
N THR A 13 -10.19 1.46 10.66
CA THR A 13 -10.91 2.53 9.97
C THR A 13 -10.89 2.23 8.47
N ASP A 14 -11.81 2.82 7.72
CA ASP A 14 -11.85 2.72 6.25
C ASP A 14 -10.54 3.20 5.57
N LYS A 15 -9.67 3.90 6.31
CA LYS A 15 -8.42 4.47 5.82
C LYS A 15 -7.16 3.68 6.20
N ARG A 16 -7.27 2.70 7.10
CA ARG A 16 -6.11 1.95 7.61
C ARG A 16 -6.52 0.57 8.12
N SER A 17 -5.98 -0.47 7.49
CA SER A 17 -6.32 -1.86 7.78
C SER A 17 -5.60 -2.38 9.03
N GLN A 18 -6.20 -3.38 9.71
CA GLN A 18 -5.51 -4.09 10.79
C GLN A 18 -4.23 -4.79 10.32
N LEU A 19 -4.22 -5.25 9.07
CA LEU A 19 -3.05 -5.85 8.44
C LEU A 19 -1.88 -4.85 8.36
N GLU A 20 -2.12 -3.63 7.86
CA GLU A 20 -1.11 -2.57 7.81
C GLU A 20 -0.56 -2.23 9.20
N ASN A 21 -1.41 -2.20 10.23
CA ASN A 21 -0.98 -1.99 11.62
C ASN A 21 -0.07 -3.11 12.11
N PHE A 22 -0.44 -4.36 11.86
CA PHE A 22 0.36 -5.51 12.29
C PHE A 22 1.71 -5.55 11.57
N CYS A 23 1.74 -5.33 10.26
CA CYS A 23 2.96 -5.24 9.49
C CYS A 23 3.87 -4.10 9.99
N THR A 24 3.31 -2.93 10.24
CA THR A 24 4.04 -1.76 10.75
C THR A 24 4.67 -2.04 12.12
N GLU A 25 3.87 -2.55 13.05
CA GLU A 25 4.29 -2.82 14.43
C GLU A 25 5.27 -3.99 14.52
N GLY A 26 4.99 -5.07 13.79
CA GLY A 26 5.87 -6.24 13.70
C GLY A 26 7.22 -5.88 13.09
N PHE A 27 7.23 -5.13 11.99
CA PHE A 27 8.47 -4.68 11.37
C PHE A 27 9.29 -3.78 12.28
N CYS A 28 8.65 -2.84 12.99
CA CYS A 28 9.31 -2.00 13.99
C CYS A 28 9.94 -2.82 15.13
N ASP A 29 9.25 -3.86 15.61
CA ASP A 29 9.77 -4.75 16.64
C ASP A 29 11.00 -5.53 16.15
N ILE A 30 10.92 -6.11 14.94
CA ILE A 30 12.03 -6.82 14.30
C ILE A 30 13.25 -5.90 14.13
N LEU A 31 13.06 -4.70 13.60
CA LEU A 31 14.15 -3.72 13.43
C LEU A 31 14.79 -3.35 14.76
N ASN A 32 14.03 -3.20 15.84
CA ASN A 32 14.59 -2.88 17.17
C ASN A 32 15.31 -4.05 17.85
N ARG A 33 15.01 -5.30 17.46
CA ARG A 33 15.70 -6.51 17.94
C ARG A 33 17.03 -6.75 17.26
N MET A 34 17.23 -6.21 16.06
CA MET A 34 18.50 -6.28 15.35
C MET A 34 19.62 -5.60 16.14
N THR A 35 20.83 -6.17 16.06
CA THR A 35 22.05 -5.48 16.46
C THR A 35 22.31 -4.30 15.52
N LYS A 36 23.17 -3.38 15.96
CA LYS A 36 23.57 -2.22 15.14
C LYS A 36 24.16 -2.66 13.78
N GLU A 37 24.96 -3.72 13.76
CA GLU A 37 25.53 -4.26 12.53
C GLU A 37 24.46 -4.87 11.62
N GLN A 38 23.51 -5.62 12.19
CA GLN A 38 22.39 -6.20 11.44
C GLN A 38 21.52 -5.09 10.82
N GLN A 39 21.18 -4.04 11.57
CA GLN A 39 20.43 -2.89 11.05
C GLN A 39 21.18 -2.21 9.90
N ARG A 40 22.48 -1.95 10.05
CA ARG A 40 23.32 -1.34 9.01
C ARG A 40 23.33 -2.19 7.75
N ASN A 41 23.57 -3.49 7.88
CA ASN A 41 23.58 -4.42 6.75
C ASN A 41 22.22 -4.48 6.06
N PHE A 42 21.13 -4.57 6.83
CA PHE A 42 19.76 -4.57 6.32
C PHE A 42 19.49 -3.28 5.50
N LEU A 43 19.72 -2.11 6.09
CA LEU A 43 19.47 -0.82 5.43
C LEU A 43 20.34 -0.62 4.18
N THR A 44 21.62 -1.00 4.25
CA THR A 44 22.54 -0.89 3.10
C THR A 44 22.07 -1.73 1.94
N LYS A 45 21.65 -2.98 2.19
CA LYS A 45 21.10 -3.87 1.16
C LYS A 45 19.76 -3.37 0.61
N MET A 46 18.99 -2.67 1.43
CA MET A 46 17.78 -1.96 1.01
C MET A 46 18.07 -0.60 0.33
N GLY A 47 19.34 -0.32 0.00
CA GLY A 47 19.76 0.86 -0.76
C GLY A 47 19.72 2.16 0.05
N VAL A 48 19.68 2.09 1.38
CA VAL A 48 19.73 3.23 2.30
C VAL A 48 21.12 3.36 2.89
N CYS A 49 21.70 4.56 2.80
CA CYS A 49 22.95 4.87 3.47
C CYS A 49 22.71 4.92 4.99
N ALA A 50 23.33 4.01 5.72
CA ALA A 50 23.29 3.96 7.18
C ALA A 50 24.71 4.18 7.71
N ASP A 51 24.86 5.15 8.60
CA ASP A 51 26.12 5.41 9.30
C ASP A 51 26.53 4.17 10.10
N SER A 52 27.80 3.79 9.98
CA SER A 52 28.35 2.61 10.66
C SER A 52 28.34 2.74 12.18
N ASP A 53 28.27 3.96 12.72
CA ASP A 53 28.56 4.20 14.13
C ASP A 53 27.37 4.39 15.07
N THR A 54 26.13 4.45 14.56
CA THR A 54 24.98 4.76 15.42
C THR A 54 23.87 3.73 15.34
N LYS A 55 23.35 3.31 16.52
CA LYS A 55 22.19 2.42 16.59
C LYS A 55 20.92 3.22 16.29
N ILE A 56 20.08 2.71 15.40
CA ILE A 56 18.82 3.35 15.04
C ILE A 56 17.74 2.83 15.97
N LYS A 57 17.01 3.75 16.61
CA LYS A 57 15.82 3.42 17.40
C LYS A 57 14.59 3.60 16.52
N TRP A 58 13.85 2.53 16.31
CA TRP A 58 12.63 2.56 15.50
C TRP A 58 11.41 2.77 16.39
N GLN A 59 10.48 3.60 15.95
CA GLN A 59 9.26 3.94 16.67
C GLN A 59 8.06 3.96 15.73
N THR A 60 6.94 3.42 16.19
CA THR A 60 5.62 3.63 15.59
C THR A 60 4.88 4.72 16.39
N GLN A 61 3.73 5.18 15.87
CA GLN A 61 2.87 6.16 16.56
C GLN A 61 3.57 7.48 16.87
N TYR A 62 4.64 7.80 16.13
CA TYR A 62 5.33 9.07 16.24
C TYR A 62 4.43 10.17 15.68
N THR A 63 4.30 11.28 16.40
CA THR A 63 3.48 12.41 15.94
C THR A 63 4.38 13.49 15.39
N ILE A 64 4.08 13.93 14.16
CA ILE A 64 4.67 15.13 13.57
C ILE A 64 3.58 16.19 13.42
N THR A 65 4.00 17.45 13.27
CA THR A 65 3.09 18.57 13.04
C THR A 65 3.36 19.12 11.65
N ASP A 66 2.36 19.13 10.76
CA ASP A 66 2.51 19.70 9.43
C ASP A 66 2.55 21.25 9.47
N SER A 67 2.75 21.87 8.30
CA SER A 67 2.85 23.33 8.18
C SER A 67 1.58 24.09 8.59
N GLU A 68 0.43 23.42 8.67
CA GLU A 68 -0.82 24.01 9.14
C GLU A 68 -1.05 23.78 10.64
N GLY A 69 -0.10 23.16 11.35
CA GLY A 69 -0.25 22.83 12.76
C GLY A 69 -1.07 21.55 13.01
N LYS A 70 -1.39 20.75 11.98
CA LYS A 70 -2.15 19.50 12.14
C LYS A 70 -1.22 18.34 12.48
N SER A 71 -1.64 17.52 13.43
CA SER A 71 -0.94 16.28 13.78
C SER A 71 -1.03 15.26 12.64
N ARG A 72 0.11 14.70 12.28
CA ARG A 72 0.26 13.58 11.33
C ARG A 72 1.04 12.45 11.99
N TYR A 73 0.88 11.25 11.45
CA TYR A 73 1.38 10.02 12.06
C TYR A 73 2.08 9.16 11.00
N PRO A 74 3.39 9.36 10.77
CA PRO A 74 4.19 8.43 9.97
C PRO A 74 4.14 7.03 10.58
N ASP A 75 4.16 6.00 9.73
CA ASP A 75 4.02 4.62 10.19
C ASP A 75 5.22 4.14 11.01
N LEU A 76 6.44 4.38 10.51
CA LEU A 76 7.67 4.15 11.27
C LEU A 76 8.62 5.34 11.18
N VAL A 77 9.28 5.61 12.29
CA VAL A 77 10.29 6.65 12.44
C VAL A 77 11.57 6.04 12.97
N GLY A 78 12.69 6.27 12.29
CA GLY A 78 14.02 5.87 12.73
C GLY A 78 14.77 7.06 13.30
N LEU A 79 15.17 6.96 14.57
CA LEU A 79 15.89 8.00 15.29
C LEU A 79 17.37 7.63 15.49
N ILE A 80 18.23 8.64 15.29
CA ILE A 80 19.67 8.62 15.57
C ILE A 80 19.93 9.80 16.51
N ASP A 81 20.48 9.56 17.70
CA ASP A 81 20.72 10.59 18.72
C ASP A 81 19.50 11.49 19.01
N ASN A 82 18.31 10.88 19.02
CA ASN A 82 17.00 11.52 19.17
C ASN A 82 16.56 12.45 18.01
N PHE A 83 17.32 12.52 16.91
CA PHE A 83 16.89 13.16 15.68
C PHE A 83 16.24 12.17 14.75
N VAL A 84 15.13 12.59 14.12
CA VAL A 84 14.48 11.79 13.08
C VAL A 84 15.35 11.80 11.83
N ARG A 85 15.75 10.61 11.38
CA ARG A 85 16.55 10.42 10.15
C ARG A 85 15.81 9.62 9.09
N TYR A 86 14.89 8.76 9.51
CA TYR A 86 14.15 7.88 8.62
C TYR A 86 12.66 8.07 8.88
N LEU A 87 11.89 8.28 7.81
CA LEU A 87 10.45 8.13 7.81
C LEU A 87 10.07 7.01 6.84
N ILE A 88 9.30 6.04 7.31
CA ILE A 88 8.73 4.98 6.49
C ILE A 88 7.21 5.14 6.53
N GLU A 89 6.60 5.27 5.35
CA GLU A 89 5.16 5.14 5.16
C GLU A 89 4.88 3.75 4.58
N VAL A 90 3.91 3.04 5.15
CA VAL A 90 3.51 1.69 4.76
C VAL A 90 2.19 1.77 4.00
N LYS A 91 2.13 1.15 2.82
CA LYS A 91 0.90 0.97 2.05
C LYS A 91 0.75 -0.48 1.60
N ILE A 92 -0.35 -1.13 1.93
CA ILE A 92 -0.65 -2.45 1.37
C ILE A 92 -1.67 -2.27 0.25
N ASN A 93 -2.89 -1.86 0.61
CA ASN A 93 -3.99 -1.64 -0.33
C ASN A 93 -4.63 -0.25 -0.21
N ALA A 94 -4.20 0.57 0.75
CA ALA A 94 -4.74 1.90 0.97
C ALA A 94 -4.17 2.94 -0.01
N CYS A 95 -5.00 3.88 -0.46
CA CYS A 95 -4.52 5.07 -1.17
C CYS A 95 -3.76 6.03 -0.24
N PHE A 96 -2.92 6.89 -0.81
CA PHE A 96 -2.32 7.99 -0.06
C PHE A 96 -3.37 8.96 0.45
N THR A 97 -3.13 9.48 1.65
CA THR A 97 -3.92 10.61 2.14
C THR A 97 -3.44 11.90 1.50
N GLN A 98 -4.33 12.86 1.30
CA GLN A 98 -3.97 14.21 0.85
C GLN A 98 -4.12 15.21 1.99
N GLY A 99 -3.26 16.22 1.98
CA GLY A 99 -3.38 17.43 2.79
C GLY A 99 -3.35 18.66 1.88
N VAL A 100 -3.23 19.82 2.51
CA VAL A 100 -3.07 21.10 1.81
C VAL A 100 -1.90 21.84 2.45
N ASP A 101 -1.20 22.66 1.66
CA ASP A 101 -0.15 23.52 2.19
C ASP A 101 -0.67 24.89 2.63
N ILE A 102 0.23 25.74 3.11
CA ILE A 102 -0.09 27.10 3.60
C ILE A 102 -0.73 28.00 2.53
N ASN A 103 -0.56 27.68 1.25
CA ASN A 103 -1.14 28.40 0.12
C ASN A 103 -2.47 27.78 -0.33
N GLY A 104 -2.88 26.66 0.28
CA GLY A 104 -4.08 25.90 -0.07
C GLY A 104 -3.87 24.89 -1.19
N ASP A 105 -2.63 24.65 -1.63
CA ASP A 105 -2.33 23.68 -2.69
C ASP A 105 -2.40 22.26 -2.13
N SER A 106 -2.98 21.32 -2.88
CA SER A 106 -3.04 19.92 -2.47
C SER A 106 -1.65 19.33 -2.37
N LEU A 107 -1.31 18.79 -1.20
CA LEU A 107 -0.09 18.04 -0.96
C LEU A 107 -0.41 16.59 -0.72
N SER A 108 0.45 15.77 -1.28
CA SER A 108 0.47 14.36 -0.99
C SER A 108 1.02 14.08 0.41
N GLN A 109 0.67 12.92 0.98
CA GLN A 109 1.17 12.50 2.29
C GLN A 109 2.71 12.42 2.31
N LEU A 110 3.31 11.91 1.24
CA LEU A 110 4.77 11.79 1.14
C LEU A 110 5.44 13.16 1.03
N GLN A 111 4.84 14.12 0.33
CA GLN A 111 5.34 15.49 0.26
C GLN A 111 5.29 16.19 1.62
N ILE A 112 4.23 15.96 2.40
CA ILE A 112 4.13 16.50 3.77
C ILE A 112 5.27 15.97 4.64
N TYR A 113 5.54 14.67 4.56
CA TYR A 113 6.61 14.04 5.33
C TYR A 113 8.00 14.47 4.87
N ASP A 114 8.20 14.62 3.57
CA ASP A 114 9.43 15.16 2.98
C ASP A 114 9.73 16.59 3.48
N ARG A 115 8.73 17.49 3.42
CA ARG A 115 8.86 18.87 3.91
C ARG A 115 9.17 18.89 5.40
N TRP A 116 8.46 18.09 6.18
CA TRP A 116 8.70 18.01 7.63
C TRP A 116 10.10 17.50 7.94
N LEU A 117 10.51 16.39 7.32
CA LEU A 117 11.82 15.78 7.55
C LEU A 117 12.97 16.68 7.10
N SER A 118 12.79 17.41 5.99
CA SER A 118 13.76 18.42 5.51
C SER A 118 13.95 19.55 6.53
N ALA A 119 12.88 19.98 7.19
CA ALA A 119 12.92 21.07 8.16
C ALA A 119 13.43 20.65 9.56
N HIS A 120 13.31 19.36 9.91
CA HIS A 120 13.59 18.86 11.27
C HIS A 120 14.81 17.93 11.35
N SER A 121 15.40 17.54 10.22
CA SER A 121 16.68 16.84 10.20
C SER A 121 17.83 17.86 10.32
N PRO A 122 18.81 17.65 11.23
CA PRO A 122 20.01 18.51 11.31
C PRO A 122 20.80 18.57 10.00
N ASP A 123 20.67 17.53 9.18
CA ASP A 123 21.21 17.46 7.83
C ASP A 123 20.12 16.87 6.93
N ALA A 124 19.50 17.73 6.13
CA ALA A 124 18.45 17.32 5.20
C ALA A 124 18.95 16.34 4.13
N SER A 125 20.25 16.35 3.82
CA SER A 125 20.85 15.39 2.86
C SER A 125 20.98 13.98 3.43
N ALA A 126 20.99 13.85 4.76
CA ALA A 126 21.01 12.58 5.47
C ALA A 126 19.59 12.05 5.81
N GLY A 127 18.55 12.88 5.66
CA GLY A 127 17.16 12.46 5.82
C GLY A 127 16.80 11.41 4.76
N THR A 128 16.04 10.39 5.14
CA THR A 128 15.58 9.34 4.22
C THR A 128 14.08 9.16 4.34
N LEU A 129 13.38 9.29 3.20
CA LEU A 129 11.95 9.01 3.12
C LEU A 129 11.73 7.71 2.33
N ILE A 130 10.98 6.80 2.91
CA ILE A 130 10.80 5.44 2.39
C ILE A 130 9.31 5.18 2.24
N LEU A 131 8.91 4.74 1.05
CA LEU A 131 7.61 4.11 0.84
C LEU A 131 7.82 2.59 0.87
N LEU A 132 7.21 1.91 1.84
CA LEU A 132 7.17 0.45 1.91
C LEU A 132 5.80 -0.03 1.43
N THR A 133 5.77 -0.73 0.29
CA THR A 133 4.53 -1.09 -0.38
C THR A 133 4.43 -2.59 -0.72
N ASP A 134 3.22 -3.06 -1.01
CA ASP A 134 2.99 -4.31 -1.73
C ASP A 134 2.66 -4.00 -3.20
N LYS A 135 1.47 -3.44 -3.44
CA LYS A 135 0.94 -3.15 -4.78
C LYS A 135 0.63 -1.69 -5.03
N THR A 136 0.73 -0.85 -4.00
CA THR A 136 0.43 0.59 -4.12
C THR A 136 1.59 1.27 -4.83
N MET A 137 1.32 1.79 -6.03
CA MET A 137 2.32 2.53 -6.82
C MET A 137 2.70 3.83 -6.09
N PRO A 138 3.98 4.23 -6.11
CA PRO A 138 4.39 5.52 -5.59
C PRO A 138 3.67 6.65 -6.34
N GLU A 139 3.56 7.80 -5.70
CA GLU A 139 3.10 9.01 -6.35
C GLU A 139 4.04 9.42 -7.49
N GLN A 140 3.48 10.11 -8.48
CA GLN A 140 4.27 10.62 -9.60
C GLN A 140 5.42 11.47 -9.07
N SER A 141 6.61 11.30 -9.64
CA SER A 141 7.86 12.00 -9.28
C SER A 141 8.56 11.58 -7.97
N PHE A 142 7.98 10.69 -7.15
CA PHE A 142 8.63 10.25 -5.89
C PHE A 142 10.03 9.64 -6.11
N GLU A 143 10.15 8.75 -7.09
CA GLU A 143 11.44 8.13 -7.45
C GLU A 143 12.33 9.00 -8.36
N ASP A 144 11.77 10.08 -8.92
CA ASP A 144 12.53 11.01 -9.75
C ASP A 144 13.35 11.96 -8.87
N ILE A 145 14.64 11.70 -8.73
CA ILE A 145 15.56 12.51 -7.94
C ILE A 145 15.70 13.95 -8.44
N THR A 146 15.30 14.23 -9.69
CA THR A 146 15.33 15.58 -10.28
C THR A 146 14.06 16.38 -10.01
N SER A 147 13.02 15.73 -9.49
CA SER A 147 11.77 16.36 -9.14
C SER A 147 11.96 17.46 -8.08
N SER A 148 11.38 18.62 -8.34
CA SER A 148 11.28 19.73 -7.39
C SER A 148 10.20 19.54 -6.33
N ASP A 149 9.37 18.50 -6.46
CA ASP A 149 8.23 18.25 -5.57
C ASP A 149 8.67 17.79 -4.17
N PHE A 150 9.93 17.35 -4.05
CA PHE A 150 10.50 16.75 -2.85
C PHE A 150 11.91 17.29 -2.59
N GLY A 151 12.16 17.80 -1.38
CA GLY A 151 13.44 18.37 -0.95
C GLY A 151 14.50 17.31 -0.57
N ILE A 152 14.09 16.16 -0.05
CA ILE A 152 15.02 15.10 0.37
C ILE A 152 15.40 14.25 -0.82
N LYS A 153 16.69 14.20 -1.16
CA LYS A 153 17.17 13.40 -2.29
C LYS A 153 17.17 11.90 -2.03
N ASN A 154 17.30 11.47 -0.78
CA ASN A 154 17.33 10.06 -0.43
C ASN A 154 15.91 9.50 -0.23
N ARG A 155 15.21 9.28 -1.34
CA ARG A 155 13.89 8.64 -1.39
C ARG A 155 14.03 7.19 -1.84
N LYS A 156 13.29 6.27 -1.21
CA LYS A 156 13.34 4.84 -1.54
C LYS A 156 11.97 4.24 -1.65
N LEU A 157 11.78 3.45 -2.70
CA LEU A 157 10.67 2.53 -2.84
C LEU A 157 11.11 1.15 -2.39
N TRP A 158 10.47 0.62 -1.36
CA TRP A 158 10.68 -0.72 -0.86
C TRP A 158 9.42 -1.55 -1.07
N TYR A 159 9.63 -2.85 -1.31
CA TYR A 159 8.54 -3.82 -1.35
C TYR A 159 8.61 -4.75 -0.15
N TRP A 160 7.46 -5.24 0.30
CA TRP A 160 7.40 -6.27 1.35
C TRP A 160 8.20 -7.52 0.98
N GLN A 161 8.23 -7.89 -0.30
CA GLN A 161 9.11 -8.94 -0.82
C GLN A 161 10.59 -8.64 -0.53
N SER A 162 11.06 -7.40 -0.77
CA SER A 162 12.44 -7.02 -0.48
C SER A 162 12.77 -7.13 1.02
N VAL A 163 11.83 -6.74 1.89
CA VAL A 163 11.98 -6.90 3.34
C VAL A 163 12.13 -8.39 3.71
N PHE A 164 11.26 -9.24 3.16
CA PHE A 164 11.30 -10.68 3.36
C PHE A 164 12.63 -11.30 2.90
N ASP A 165 13.09 -10.96 1.71
CA ASP A 165 14.36 -11.44 1.15
C ASP A 165 15.54 -11.04 2.05
N GLN A 166 15.55 -9.81 2.54
CA GLN A 166 16.60 -9.33 3.43
C GLN A 166 16.57 -9.97 4.81
N LEU A 167 15.38 -10.23 5.38
CA LEU A 167 15.26 -10.97 6.63
C LEU A 167 15.79 -12.41 6.51
N THR A 168 15.67 -13.03 5.34
CA THR A 168 16.25 -14.35 5.08
C THR A 168 17.78 -14.35 5.09
N MET A 169 18.40 -13.21 4.80
CA MET A 169 19.87 -13.07 4.79
C MET A 169 20.46 -12.72 6.15
N VAL A 170 19.64 -12.49 7.19
CA VAL A 170 20.12 -12.11 8.52
C VAL A 170 19.70 -13.18 9.54
N SER A 171 20.68 -13.85 10.13
CA SER A 171 20.46 -14.84 11.17
C SER A 171 20.26 -14.21 12.54
N ASP A 172 19.74 -15.01 13.48
CA ASP A 172 19.73 -14.71 14.91
C ASP A 172 18.93 -13.46 15.33
N ILE A 173 17.95 -13.05 14.52
CA ILE A 173 16.96 -12.04 14.93
C ILE A 173 15.77 -12.79 15.57
N PRO A 174 15.48 -12.57 16.86
CA PRO A 174 14.35 -13.20 17.51
C PRO A 174 13.03 -12.91 16.77
N HIS A 175 12.22 -13.93 16.55
CA HIS A 175 10.91 -13.88 15.88
C HIS A 175 10.91 -13.45 14.41
N ALA A 176 12.08 -13.29 13.77
CA ALA A 176 12.12 -12.95 12.34
C ALA A 176 11.49 -14.05 11.47
N GLU A 177 11.65 -15.32 11.84
CA GLU A 177 11.03 -16.42 11.10
C GLU A 177 9.51 -16.44 11.25
N ASP A 178 8.98 -16.19 12.46
CA ASP A 178 7.54 -16.06 12.69
C ASP A 178 6.96 -14.89 11.87
N TYR A 179 7.68 -13.77 11.82
CA TYR A 179 7.28 -12.60 11.04
C TYR A 179 7.31 -12.87 9.53
N LYS A 180 8.33 -13.58 9.03
CA LYS A 180 8.40 -14.02 7.63
C LYS A 180 7.23 -14.95 7.26
N GLN A 181 6.94 -15.94 8.12
CA GLN A 181 5.80 -16.83 7.91
C GLN A 181 4.49 -16.06 7.90
N PHE A 182 4.35 -15.03 8.74
CA PHE A 182 3.21 -14.14 8.71
C PHE A 182 3.10 -13.41 7.36
N LEU A 183 4.17 -12.76 6.88
CA LEU A 183 4.16 -12.06 5.58
C LEU A 183 3.76 -12.99 4.42
N SER A 184 4.26 -14.23 4.45
CA SER A 184 3.91 -15.28 3.48
C SER A 184 2.44 -15.69 3.55
N LYS A 185 1.91 -15.94 4.75
CA LYS A 185 0.50 -16.29 4.94
C LYS A 185 -0.46 -15.18 4.51
N GLN A 186 -0.05 -13.92 4.63
CA GLN A 186 -0.84 -12.77 4.20
C GLN A 186 -0.67 -12.44 2.70
N GLY A 187 0.17 -13.19 1.98
CA GLY A 187 0.40 -12.98 0.56
C GLY A 187 1.16 -11.69 0.23
N LEU A 188 1.93 -11.14 1.18
CA LEU A 188 2.72 -9.91 1.01
C LEU A 188 4.14 -10.17 0.52
N ALA A 189 4.67 -11.37 0.78
CA ALA A 189 6.00 -11.78 0.34
C ALA A 189 6.16 -13.30 0.40
N MET A 190 6.90 -13.90 -0.53
CA MET A 190 7.04 -15.35 -0.63
C MET A 190 8.28 -15.80 -1.39
N ASP A 191 8.72 -17.03 -1.12
CA ASP A 191 9.90 -17.61 -1.75
C ASP A 191 9.70 -17.92 -3.25
N LEU A 192 8.46 -18.18 -3.67
CA LEU A 192 8.11 -18.52 -5.05
C LEU A 192 6.85 -17.75 -5.48
N PRO A 193 6.76 -17.28 -6.74
CA PRO A 193 5.55 -16.64 -7.24
C PRO A 193 4.33 -17.56 -7.15
N THR A 194 3.19 -17.02 -6.73
CA THR A 194 1.92 -17.73 -6.73
C THR A 194 1.31 -17.83 -8.12
N ARG A 195 0.31 -18.71 -8.24
CA ARG A 195 -0.62 -18.72 -9.38
C ARG A 195 -1.28 -17.36 -9.62
N GLN A 196 -1.52 -16.55 -8.57
CA GLN A 196 -2.10 -15.21 -8.72
C GLN A 196 -1.11 -14.24 -9.38
N ASP A 197 0.18 -14.32 -9.04
CA ASP A 197 1.23 -13.53 -9.69
C ASP A 197 1.33 -13.86 -11.18
N PHE A 198 1.30 -15.15 -11.52
CA PHE A 198 1.26 -15.58 -12.92
C PHE A 198 -0.03 -15.17 -13.63
N ALA A 199 -1.18 -15.17 -12.95
CA ALA A 199 -2.44 -14.71 -13.52
C ALA A 199 -2.43 -13.19 -13.79
N VAL A 200 -1.84 -12.38 -12.90
CA VAL A 200 -1.63 -10.94 -13.12
C VAL A 200 -0.68 -10.72 -14.29
N MET A 201 0.43 -11.47 -14.36
CA MET A 201 1.34 -11.41 -15.50
C MET A 201 0.65 -11.80 -16.81
N GLU A 202 -0.17 -12.84 -16.81
CA GLU A 202 -0.95 -13.25 -17.98
C GLU A 202 -1.93 -12.14 -18.38
N LEU A 203 -2.59 -11.51 -17.41
CA LEU A 203 -3.56 -10.44 -17.65
C LEU A 203 -2.89 -9.18 -18.23
N LEU A 204 -1.72 -8.79 -17.72
CA LEU A 204 -1.00 -7.59 -18.13
C LEU A 204 -0.16 -7.77 -19.40
N TYR A 205 0.54 -8.90 -19.54
CA TYR A 205 1.57 -9.07 -20.57
C TYR A 205 1.18 -10.01 -21.72
N SER A 206 0.25 -10.97 -21.53
CA SER A 206 -0.17 -11.86 -22.64
C SER A 206 -1.22 -11.24 -23.57
N GLY A 207 -1.62 -10.00 -23.28
CA GLY A 207 -2.77 -9.35 -23.92
C GLY A 207 -4.12 -9.94 -23.51
N ALA A 208 -4.17 -10.88 -22.56
CA ALA A 208 -5.42 -11.41 -22.02
C ALA A 208 -6.31 -10.31 -21.45
N GLY A 209 -5.74 -9.32 -20.73
CA GLY A 209 -6.48 -8.16 -20.25
C GLY A 209 -7.12 -7.35 -21.38
N LYS A 210 -6.42 -7.15 -22.51
CA LYS A 210 -6.98 -6.49 -23.70
C LYS A 210 -8.12 -7.31 -24.34
N ARG A 211 -7.96 -8.63 -24.43
CA ARG A 211 -9.01 -9.54 -24.95
C ARG A 211 -10.24 -9.56 -24.05
N LEU A 212 -10.06 -9.63 -22.73
CA LEU A 212 -11.12 -9.55 -21.73
C LEU A 212 -11.82 -8.19 -21.78
N GLY A 213 -11.07 -7.09 -21.88
CA GLY A 213 -11.63 -5.75 -22.07
C GLY A 213 -12.47 -5.63 -23.36
N GLY A 214 -11.98 -6.20 -24.46
CA GLY A 214 -12.72 -6.25 -25.73
C GLY A 214 -14.00 -7.10 -25.66
N LEU A 215 -13.91 -8.27 -25.06
CA LEU A 215 -15.04 -9.18 -24.87
C LEU A 215 -16.12 -8.56 -23.98
N THR A 216 -15.74 -8.04 -22.82
CA THR A 216 -16.67 -7.42 -21.86
C THR A 216 -17.35 -6.19 -22.46
N LYS A 217 -16.61 -5.35 -23.20
CA LYS A 217 -17.19 -4.23 -23.96
C LYS A 217 -18.19 -4.71 -25.02
N SER A 218 -17.90 -5.80 -25.72
CA SER A 218 -18.80 -6.38 -26.72
C SER A 218 -20.08 -6.94 -26.09
N VAL A 219 -19.97 -7.66 -24.97
CA VAL A 219 -21.11 -8.16 -24.20
C VAL A 219 -21.99 -7.00 -23.74
N PHE A 220 -21.41 -5.97 -23.13
CA PHE A 220 -22.13 -4.78 -22.71
C PHE A 220 -22.89 -4.13 -23.87
N ASN A 221 -22.22 -3.89 -25.01
CA ASN A 221 -22.84 -3.25 -26.16
C ASN A 221 -24.03 -4.06 -26.68
N ARG A 222 -23.93 -5.40 -26.70
CA ARG A 222 -25.03 -6.29 -27.11
C ARG A 222 -26.20 -6.23 -26.13
N ILE A 223 -25.94 -6.21 -24.82
CA ILE A 223 -26.99 -6.08 -23.79
C ILE A 223 -27.67 -4.71 -23.93
N LYS A 224 -26.90 -3.62 -24.01
CA LYS A 224 -27.41 -2.25 -24.20
C LYS A 224 -28.25 -2.13 -25.47
N GLN A 225 -27.82 -2.74 -26.57
CA GLN A 225 -28.60 -2.77 -27.81
C GLN A 225 -29.93 -3.52 -27.63
N LYS A 226 -29.87 -4.73 -27.04
CA LYS A 226 -31.04 -5.60 -26.83
C LYS A 226 -32.09 -4.97 -25.92
N TYR A 227 -31.66 -4.26 -24.88
CA TYR A 227 -32.54 -3.68 -23.86
C TYR A 227 -32.53 -2.14 -23.90
N SER A 228 -32.26 -1.55 -25.06
CA SER A 228 -32.18 -0.10 -25.25
C SER A 228 -33.51 0.62 -24.97
N ALA A 229 -34.64 -0.04 -25.26
CA ALA A 229 -35.98 0.46 -25.00
C ALA A 229 -36.47 0.17 -23.57
N GLU A 230 -35.73 -0.62 -22.78
CA GLU A 230 -36.17 -1.01 -21.45
C GLU A 230 -35.87 0.07 -20.42
N THR A 231 -36.94 0.62 -19.86
CA THR A 231 -36.89 1.72 -18.89
C THR A 231 -36.32 1.32 -17.54
N LEU A 232 -36.25 0.01 -17.28
CA LEU A 232 -35.66 -0.55 -16.07
C LEU A 232 -34.14 -0.33 -16.03
N PHE A 233 -33.45 -0.19 -17.16
CA PHE A 233 -31.99 -0.04 -17.17
C PHE A 233 -31.58 1.43 -17.21
N ASN A 234 -30.69 1.83 -16.31
CA ASN A 234 -30.22 3.22 -16.24
C ASN A 234 -28.97 3.48 -17.10
N TRP A 235 -29.11 3.32 -18.43
CA TRP A 235 -27.98 3.40 -19.37
C TRP A 235 -27.16 4.71 -19.34
N SER A 236 -27.75 5.82 -18.89
CA SER A 236 -27.11 7.14 -18.82
C SER A 236 -26.20 7.33 -17.60
N THR A 237 -26.47 6.61 -16.51
CA THR A 237 -25.65 6.68 -15.28
C THR A 237 -24.42 5.77 -15.41
N GLU A 238 -24.51 4.71 -16.21
CA GLU A 238 -23.44 3.71 -16.42
C GLU A 238 -22.19 4.23 -17.12
N ASP A 239 -22.33 5.13 -18.11
CA ASP A 239 -21.16 5.64 -18.83
C ASP A 239 -20.22 6.45 -17.91
N LYS A 240 -20.68 6.88 -16.71
CA LYS A 240 -19.85 7.55 -15.69
C LYS A 240 -19.02 6.59 -14.83
N TYR A 241 -19.42 5.33 -14.67
CA TYR A 241 -18.77 4.36 -13.77
C TYR A 241 -18.09 3.22 -14.51
N ARG A 242 -17.80 3.41 -15.80
CA ARG A 242 -17.30 2.42 -16.77
C ARG A 242 -15.86 1.90 -16.51
N HIS A 243 -15.33 2.09 -15.31
CA HIS A 243 -13.97 1.71 -14.97
C HIS A 243 -14.02 0.78 -13.77
N GLY A 244 -13.71 -0.50 -14.05
CA GLY A 244 -13.68 -1.56 -13.06
C GLY A 244 -12.92 -1.14 -11.80
N GLY A 245 -13.47 -1.53 -10.66
CA GLY A 245 -12.82 -1.43 -9.37
C GLY A 245 -12.78 -2.80 -8.72
N SER A 246 -11.91 -3.00 -7.75
CA SER A 246 -12.03 -4.07 -6.77
C SER A 246 -12.68 -3.48 -5.53
N SER A 247 -13.82 -3.99 -5.08
CA SER A 247 -14.42 -3.63 -3.79
C SER A 247 -14.21 -4.78 -2.81
N GLU A 248 -13.87 -4.45 -1.56
CA GLU A 248 -13.76 -5.43 -0.46
C GLU A 248 -15.06 -6.23 -0.25
N ASN A 249 -16.21 -5.66 -0.61
CA ASN A 249 -17.52 -6.32 -0.51
C ASN A 249 -17.74 -7.45 -1.53
N TRP A 250 -16.81 -7.69 -2.46
CA TRP A 250 -17.02 -8.62 -3.58
C TRP A 250 -16.37 -9.99 -3.40
N GLN A 251 -16.00 -10.36 -2.16
CA GLN A 251 -15.53 -11.70 -1.80
C GLN A 251 -14.52 -12.28 -2.81
N GLY A 252 -13.55 -11.48 -3.27
CA GLY A 252 -12.55 -11.94 -4.23
C GLY A 252 -13.02 -12.04 -5.69
N ALA A 253 -14.05 -11.31 -6.10
CA ALA A 253 -14.41 -11.16 -7.52
C ALA A 253 -13.84 -9.87 -8.13
N ILE A 254 -13.27 -9.97 -9.33
CA ILE A 254 -12.91 -8.82 -10.18
C ILE A 254 -14.08 -8.54 -11.12
N CYS A 255 -14.83 -7.48 -10.88
CA CYS A 255 -15.94 -7.08 -11.77
C CYS A 255 -15.48 -6.01 -12.76
N TRP A 256 -15.75 -6.25 -14.06
CA TRP A 256 -15.34 -5.33 -15.12
C TRP A 256 -16.40 -4.29 -15.47
N SER A 257 -17.66 -4.54 -15.14
CA SER A 257 -18.77 -3.62 -15.41
C SER A 257 -20.03 -4.07 -14.67
N TRP A 258 -20.94 -3.12 -14.44
CA TRP A 258 -22.28 -3.40 -13.94
C TRP A 258 -23.36 -2.71 -14.80
N VAL A 259 -24.62 -2.99 -14.50
CA VAL A 259 -25.80 -2.27 -14.96
C VAL A 259 -26.76 -2.10 -13.78
N VAL A 260 -27.04 -0.85 -13.40
CA VAL A 260 -28.02 -0.49 -12.37
C VAL A 260 -29.44 -0.59 -12.92
N LEU A 261 -30.28 -1.33 -12.21
CA LEU A 261 -31.71 -1.35 -12.43
C LEU A 261 -32.39 -0.22 -11.67
N ARG A 262 -33.29 0.50 -12.34
CA ARG A 262 -34.20 1.51 -11.77
C ARG A 262 -35.32 0.84 -10.97
N ARG A 263 -34.95 0.10 -9.93
CA ARG A 263 -35.88 -0.56 -9.01
C ARG A 263 -35.41 -0.28 -7.59
N GLU A 264 -36.33 -0.05 -6.67
CA GLU A 264 -36.04 0.05 -5.22
C GLU A 264 -36.33 -1.31 -4.57
N PRO A 265 -35.41 -1.86 -3.75
CA PRO A 265 -34.01 -1.42 -3.58
C PRO A 265 -33.20 -1.62 -4.87
N TYR A 266 -32.20 -0.77 -5.10
CA TYR A 266 -31.34 -0.83 -6.30
C TYR A 266 -30.75 -2.23 -6.48
N GLN A 267 -31.01 -2.83 -7.64
CA GLN A 267 -30.46 -4.12 -8.05
C GLN A 267 -29.40 -3.92 -9.13
N TYR A 268 -28.34 -4.72 -9.07
CA TYR A 268 -27.18 -4.61 -9.96
C TYR A 268 -27.02 -5.91 -10.75
N PHE A 269 -26.79 -5.79 -12.05
CA PHE A 269 -26.22 -6.87 -12.86
C PHE A 269 -24.75 -6.60 -13.07
N TYR A 270 -23.85 -7.50 -12.72
CA TYR A 270 -22.41 -7.36 -12.98
C TYR A 270 -21.86 -8.59 -13.68
N TRP A 271 -20.70 -8.43 -14.31
CA TRP A 271 -19.90 -9.57 -14.79
C TRP A 271 -18.43 -9.37 -14.45
N GLY A 272 -17.78 -10.47 -14.12
CA GLY A 272 -16.44 -10.49 -13.56
C GLY A 272 -15.80 -11.87 -13.62
N ILE A 273 -14.55 -11.95 -13.16
CA ILE A 273 -13.91 -13.22 -12.79
C ILE A 273 -14.08 -13.37 -11.28
N GLN A 274 -14.72 -14.46 -10.87
CA GLN A 274 -14.73 -14.92 -9.49
C GLN A 274 -13.64 -15.96 -9.34
N PHE A 275 -12.76 -15.81 -8.34
CA PHE A 275 -11.79 -16.85 -8.07
C PHE A 275 -12.50 -18.07 -7.45
N PRO A 276 -12.23 -19.30 -7.93
CA PRO A 276 -12.93 -20.52 -7.49
C PRO A 276 -12.85 -20.78 -5.98
N GLU A 277 -11.82 -20.24 -5.33
CA GLU A 277 -11.55 -20.41 -3.90
C GLU A 277 -12.54 -19.65 -2.99
N TYR A 278 -13.35 -18.74 -3.56
CA TYR A 278 -14.38 -17.97 -2.85
C TYR A 278 -15.80 -18.35 -3.28
N ASN A 279 -15.98 -19.57 -3.79
CA ASN A 279 -17.29 -20.05 -4.22
C ASN A 279 -18.13 -20.51 -3.00
N GLU A 280 -18.78 -19.58 -2.30
CA GLU A 280 -19.77 -19.92 -1.25
C GLU A 280 -21.13 -20.37 -1.82
N TRP A 281 -21.28 -20.40 -3.14
CA TRP A 281 -22.52 -20.81 -3.82
C TRP A 281 -22.77 -22.33 -3.82
N ASP A 282 -21.86 -23.15 -3.28
CA ASP A 282 -22.09 -24.60 -3.05
C ASP A 282 -22.70 -24.90 -1.66
N SER A 283 -23.48 -23.98 -1.11
CA SER A 283 -24.32 -24.23 0.07
C SER A 283 -25.78 -23.83 -0.16
N GLY A 284 -26.43 -24.45 -1.16
CA GLY A 284 -27.88 -24.37 -1.36
C GLY A 284 -28.35 -24.74 -2.76
#